data_AF-A0A3N6UMK0-F1
#
_entry.id   AF-A0A3N6UMK0-F1
#
_cell.length_a   1.000
_cell.length_b   1.000
_cell.length_c   1.000
_cell.angle_alpha   90.00
_cell.angle_beta   90.00
_cell.angle_gamma   90.00
#
_symmetry.space_group_name_H-M   'P 1'
#
loop_
_entity.id
_entity.type
_entity.pdbx_description
1 polymer ?
#
loop_
_entity_poly.entity_id
_entity_poly.type
_entity_poly.pdbx_seq_one_letter_code
_entity_poly.pdbx_strand_id
1 'polypeptide(L)'
;MVVCSAAIIAIVWGYGHIRYRAGWYAHADKVNADAKKRKVRAVTAVQVTENAAATASTESRVVYRTVYRDAVKYVNNPLRNVCEFDPDAVQLRQRAIDAANHIPGFDAATVPDK
;
A
#
# COMPACT_ATOMS: atom_id res chain seq x y z
N MET A 1 -2.05 -4.90 71.12
CA MET A 1 -1.17 -4.15 70.18
C MET A 1 -0.89 -4.91 68.89
N VAL A 2 -0.45 -6.18 68.94
CA VAL A 2 -0.04 -6.96 67.74
C VAL A 2 -1.13 -7.12 66.66
N VAL A 3 -2.38 -7.35 67.06
CA VAL A 3 -3.52 -7.51 66.14
C VAL A 3 -3.81 -6.20 65.38
N CYS A 4 -3.75 -5.06 66.06
CA CYS A 4 -3.97 -3.76 65.44
C CYS A 4 -2.86 -3.39 64.45
N SER A 5 -1.60 -3.69 64.77
CA SER A 5 -0.48 -3.49 63.84
C SER A 5 -0.58 -4.39 62.61
N ALA A 6 -1.00 -5.65 62.77
CA ALA A 6 -1.21 -6.56 61.64
C ALA A 6 -2.33 -6.10 60.71
N ALA A 7 -3.43 -5.58 61.26
CA ALA A 7 -4.54 -5.03 60.48
C ALA A 7 -4.12 -3.82 59.65
N ILE A 8 -3.32 -2.91 60.22
CA ILE A 8 -2.83 -1.71 59.51
C ILE A 8 -1.92 -2.11 58.34
N ILE A 9 -1.03 -3.08 58.53
CA ILE A 9 -0.13 -3.56 57.47
C ILE A 9 -0.94 -4.16 56.32
N ALA A 10 -1.95 -4.99 56.62
CA ALA A 10 -2.81 -5.59 55.60
C ALA A 10 -3.56 -4.54 54.76
N ILE A 11 -4.05 -3.46 55.41
CA ILE A 11 -4.75 -2.36 54.73
C ILE A 11 -3.79 -1.60 53.81
N VAL A 12 -2.59 -1.25 54.28
CA VAL A 12 -1.59 -0.53 53.47
C VAL A 12 -1.18 -1.37 52.26
N TRP A 13 -0.97 -2.67 52.46
CA TRP A 13 -0.59 -3.59 51.39
C TRP A 13 -1.70 -3.73 50.34
N GLY A 14 -2.94 -3.94 50.78
CA GLY A 14 -4.11 -3.99 49.89
C GLY A 14 -4.31 -2.68 49.12
N TYR A 15 -4.17 -1.53 49.78
CA TYR A 15 -4.29 -0.22 49.15
C TYR A 15 -3.21 0.01 48.09
N GLY A 16 -1.96 -0.34 48.39
CA GLY A 16 -0.85 -0.29 47.44
C GLY A 16 -1.08 -1.17 46.22
N HIS A 17 -1.60 -2.38 46.43
CA HIS A 17 -1.88 -3.33 45.35
C HIS A 17 -3.01 -2.86 44.43
N ILE A 18 -4.06 -2.23 44.99
CA ILE A 18 -5.16 -1.65 44.22
C ILE A 18 -4.66 -0.47 43.38
N ARG A 19 -3.88 0.44 43.98
CA ARG A 19 -3.28 1.60 43.28
C ARG A 19 -2.35 1.17 42.16
N TYR A 20 -1.50 0.17 42.40
CA TYR A 20 -0.59 -0.38 41.40
C TYR A 20 -1.37 -0.96 40.21
N ARG A 21 -2.38 -1.79 40.47
CA ARG A 21 -3.25 -2.33 39.43
C ARG A 21 -3.99 -1.23 38.67
N ALA A 22 -4.54 -0.24 39.36
CA ALA A 22 -5.25 0.87 38.72
C ALA A 22 -4.33 1.66 37.78
N GLY A 23 -3.08 1.92 38.19
CA GLY A 23 -2.07 2.54 37.32
C GLY A 23 -1.71 1.67 36.11
N TRP A 24 -1.58 0.36 36.31
CA TRP A 24 -1.31 -0.60 35.23
C TRP A 24 -2.43 -0.62 34.19
N TYR A 25 -3.70 -0.69 34.61
CA TYR A 25 -4.84 -0.67 33.69
C TYR A 25 -4.94 0.67 32.95
N ALA A 26 -4.76 1.81 33.63
CA ALA A 26 -4.78 3.12 32.98
C ALA A 26 -3.67 3.25 31.92
N HIS A 27 -2.48 2.70 32.18
CA HIS A 27 -1.41 2.66 31.19
C HIS A 27 -1.76 1.76 30.00
N ALA A 28 -2.27 0.55 30.27
CA ALA A 28 -2.69 -0.38 29.24
C ALA A 28 -3.79 0.20 28.34
N ASP A 29 -4.77 0.89 28.91
CA ASP A 29 -5.85 1.54 28.17
C ASP A 29 -5.32 2.65 27.25
N LYS A 30 -4.37 3.46 27.73
CA LYS A 30 -3.70 4.48 26.91
C LYS A 30 -2.95 3.84 25.73
N VAL A 31 -2.15 2.81 25.99
CA VAL A 31 -1.37 2.12 24.95
C VAL A 31 -2.30 1.48 23.92
N ASN A 32 -3.39 0.84 24.36
CA ASN A 32 -4.39 0.24 23.48
C ASN A 32 -5.10 1.30 22.62
N ALA A 33 -5.44 2.46 23.20
CA ALA A 33 -6.03 3.58 22.48
C ALA A 33 -5.07 4.14 21.42
N ASP A 34 -3.79 4.30 21.76
CA ASP A 34 -2.76 4.77 20.83
C ASP A 34 -2.49 3.75 19.71
N ALA A 35 -2.46 2.46 20.03
CA ALA A 35 -2.35 1.39 19.05
C ALA A 35 -3.55 1.38 18.09
N LYS A 36 -4.78 1.57 18.60
CA LYS A 36 -5.98 1.70 17.76
C LYS A 36 -5.88 2.91 16.82
N LYS A 37 -5.43 4.06 17.32
CA LYS A 37 -5.21 5.25 16.48
C LYS A 37 -4.17 5.01 15.37
N ARG A 38 -3.06 4.35 15.69
CA ARG A 38 -2.03 3.99 14.70
C ARG A 38 -2.56 3.03 13.65
N LYS A 39 -3.31 2.01 14.05
CA LYS A 39 -3.97 1.07 13.12
C LYS A 39 -4.91 1.80 12.17
N VAL A 40 -5.77 2.69 12.67
CA VAL A 40 -6.68 3.47 11.82
C VAL A 40 -5.91 4.30 10.80
N ARG A 41 -4.85 5.01 11.23
CA ARG A 41 -4.00 5.81 10.32
C ARG A 41 -3.33 4.95 9.25
N ALA A 42 -2.80 3.78 9.64
CA ALA A 42 -2.18 2.85 8.71
C ALA A 42 -3.19 2.32 7.68
N VAL A 43 -4.38 1.90 8.14
CA VAL A 43 -5.45 1.43 7.25
C VAL A 43 -5.89 2.53 6.29
N THR A 44 -6.06 3.78 6.76
CA THR A 44 -6.44 4.88 5.87
C THR A 44 -5.37 5.20 4.84
N ALA A 45 -4.08 5.13 5.20
CA ALA A 45 -2.99 5.36 4.27
C ALA A 45 -2.93 4.27 3.18
N VAL A 46 -3.07 3.01 3.58
CA VAL A 46 -3.10 1.87 2.65
C VAL A 46 -4.35 1.90 1.78
N GLN A 47 -5.52 2.28 2.32
CA GLN A 47 -6.75 2.31 1.53
C GLN A 47 -6.66 3.28 0.34
N VAL A 48 -5.98 4.42 0.50
CA VAL A 48 -5.77 5.36 -0.60
C VAL A 48 -4.94 4.74 -1.72
N THR A 49 -3.85 4.04 -1.37
CA THR A 49 -2.99 3.38 -2.36
C THR A 49 -3.68 2.20 -3.02
N GLU A 50 -4.43 1.40 -2.26
CA GLU A 50 -5.22 0.27 -2.77
C GLU A 50 -6.32 0.75 -3.73
N ASN A 51 -7.04 1.82 -3.39
CA ASN A 51 -8.05 2.40 -4.28
C ASN A 51 -7.42 2.95 -5.57
N ALA A 52 -6.27 3.61 -5.48
CA ALA A 52 -5.55 4.09 -6.66
C ALA A 52 -5.07 2.92 -7.55
N ALA A 53 -4.55 1.85 -6.94
CA ALA A 53 -4.13 0.64 -7.65
C ALA A 53 -5.33 -0.07 -8.32
N ALA A 54 -6.48 -0.15 -7.65
CA ALA A 54 -7.69 -0.72 -8.21
C ALA A 54 -8.18 0.09 -9.44
N THR A 55 -8.19 1.42 -9.36
CA THR A 55 -8.54 2.28 -10.50
C THR A 55 -7.58 2.07 -11.67
N ALA A 56 -6.26 2.12 -11.42
CA ALA A 56 -5.25 1.89 -12.46
C ALA A 56 -5.39 0.51 -13.13
N SER A 57 -5.69 -0.54 -12.36
CA SER A 57 -5.93 -1.88 -12.89
C SER A 57 -7.16 -1.93 -13.81
N THR A 58 -8.26 -1.27 -13.42
CA THR A 58 -9.46 -1.21 -14.26
C THR A 58 -9.25 -0.41 -15.54
N GLU A 59 -8.57 0.73 -15.47
CA GLU A 59 -8.21 1.55 -16.64
C GLU A 59 -7.31 0.77 -17.60
N SER A 60 -6.28 0.11 -17.08
CA SER A 60 -5.34 -0.71 -17.86
C SER A 60 -6.07 -1.83 -18.62
N ARG A 61 -7.05 -2.49 -17.99
CA ARG A 61 -7.87 -3.53 -18.61
C ARG A 61 -8.72 -2.99 -19.77
N VAL A 62 -9.28 -1.78 -19.62
CA VAL A 62 -10.05 -1.13 -20.70
C VAL A 62 -9.13 -0.80 -21.88
N VAL A 63 -7.97 -0.19 -21.62
CA VAL A 63 -6.98 0.14 -22.65
C VAL A 63 -6.51 -1.11 -23.40
N TYR A 64 -6.21 -2.20 -22.69
CA TYR A 64 -5.82 -3.45 -23.33
C TYR A 64 -6.90 -4.00 -24.27
N ARG A 65 -8.16 -4.00 -23.80
CA ARG A 65 -9.29 -4.47 -24.62
C ARG A 65 -9.52 -3.60 -25.85
N THR A 66 -9.37 -2.28 -25.74
CA THR A 66 -9.53 -1.37 -26.89
C THR A 66 -8.41 -1.55 -27.90
N VAL A 67 -7.14 -1.61 -27.44
CA VAL A 67 -6.00 -1.86 -28.32
C VAL A 67 -6.16 -3.18 -29.07
N TYR A 68 -6.57 -4.25 -28.37
CA TYR A 68 -6.80 -5.54 -29.02
C TYR A 68 -7.94 -5.48 -30.04
N ARG A 69 -9.06 -4.82 -29.70
CA ARG A 69 -10.19 -4.65 -30.63
C ARG A 69 -9.79 -3.88 -31.87
N ASP A 70 -9.02 -2.81 -31.71
CA ASP A 70 -8.60 -1.96 -32.82
C ASP A 70 -7.56 -2.66 -33.69
N ALA A 71 -6.67 -3.47 -33.10
CA ALA A 71 -5.76 -4.35 -33.85
C ALA A 71 -6.52 -5.40 -34.67
N VAL A 72 -7.53 -6.07 -34.08
CA VAL A 72 -8.37 -7.04 -34.82
C VAL A 72 -9.14 -6.35 -35.95
N LYS A 73 -9.70 -5.16 -35.69
CA LYS A 73 -10.40 -4.37 -36.71
C LYS A 73 -9.47 -3.92 -37.84
N TYR A 74 -8.24 -3.55 -37.51
CA TYR A 74 -7.22 -3.16 -38.49
C TYR A 74 -6.88 -4.33 -39.42
N VAL A 75 -6.69 -5.54 -38.89
CA VAL A 75 -6.35 -6.75 -39.66
C VAL A 75 -7.54 -7.25 -40.50
N ASN A 76 -8.75 -7.27 -39.94
CA ASN A 76 -9.94 -7.80 -40.62
C ASN A 76 -10.64 -6.80 -41.55
N ASN A 77 -10.03 -5.64 -41.87
CA ASN A 77 -10.65 -4.66 -42.76
C ASN A 77 -10.54 -5.12 -44.24
N PRO A 78 -11.65 -5.50 -44.89
CA PRO A 78 -11.62 -6.04 -46.26
C PRO A 78 -11.29 -4.97 -47.33
N LEU A 79 -11.31 -3.69 -46.96
CA LEU A 79 -10.96 -2.57 -47.85
C LEU A 79 -9.45 -2.23 -47.81
N ARG A 80 -8.64 -2.99 -47.06
CA ARG A 80 -7.19 -2.77 -46.94
C ARG A 80 -6.43 -3.96 -47.52
N ASN A 81 -6.05 -3.83 -48.78
CA ASN A 81 -5.35 -4.84 -49.59
C ASN A 81 -3.83 -4.62 -49.65
N VAL A 82 -3.30 -3.62 -48.92
CA VAL A 82 -1.88 -3.33 -48.80
C VAL A 82 -1.50 -3.16 -47.31
N CYS A 83 -0.49 -3.90 -46.87
CA CYS A 83 0.05 -3.85 -45.51
C CYS A 83 1.08 -2.72 -45.36
N GLU A 84 0.66 -1.47 -45.48
CA GLU A 84 1.50 -0.31 -45.14
C GLU A 84 1.13 0.25 -43.77
N PHE A 85 2.11 0.28 -42.87
CA PHE A 85 1.98 0.92 -41.56
C PHE A 85 2.11 2.44 -41.73
N ASP A 86 1.28 3.17 -40.98
CA ASP A 86 1.36 4.62 -40.91
C ASP A 86 2.76 5.04 -40.37
N PRO A 87 3.53 5.85 -41.10
CA PRO A 87 4.87 6.28 -40.68
C PRO A 87 4.86 7.00 -39.32
N ASP A 88 3.78 7.72 -38.98
CA ASP A 88 3.66 8.40 -37.69
C ASP A 88 3.47 7.39 -36.55
N ALA A 89 2.71 6.32 -36.79
CA ALA A 89 2.53 5.23 -35.84
C ALA A 89 3.85 4.45 -35.62
N VAL A 90 4.65 4.28 -36.67
CA VAL A 90 5.98 3.65 -36.58
C VAL A 90 6.94 4.52 -35.77
N GLN A 91 6.98 5.83 -36.03
CA GLN A 91 7.80 6.76 -35.23
C GLN A 91 7.39 6.79 -33.76
N LEU A 92 6.09 6.80 -33.47
CA LEU A 92 5.59 6.81 -32.09
C LEU A 92 6.01 5.54 -31.34
N ARG A 93 5.93 4.38 -32.00
CA ARG A 93 6.42 3.11 -31.47
C ARG A 93 7.92 3.16 -31.18
N GLN A 94 8.72 3.72 -32.09
CA GLN A 94 10.16 3.82 -31.89
C GLN A 94 10.51 4.70 -30.69
N ARG A 95 9.87 5.88 -30.55
CA ARG A 95 10.06 6.75 -29.38
C ARG A 95 9.67 6.06 -28.07
N ALA A 96 8.61 5.25 -28.08
CA ALA A 96 8.22 4.48 -26.90
C ALA A 96 9.25 3.40 -26.51
N ILE A 97 9.84 2.72 -27.51
CA ILE A 97 10.93 1.76 -27.30
C ILE A 97 12.17 2.49 -26.76
N ASP A 98 12.54 3.61 -27.37
CA ASP A 98 13.71 4.39 -26.94
C ASP A 98 13.54 4.90 -25.51
N ALA A 99 12.33 5.37 -25.15
CA ALA A 99 12.02 5.79 -23.78
C ALA A 99 12.06 4.63 -22.77
N ALA A 100 11.59 3.43 -23.15
CA ALA A 100 11.65 2.25 -22.30
C ALA A 100 13.10 1.75 -22.08
N ASN A 101 13.97 1.92 -23.08
CA ASN A 101 15.40 1.59 -23.00
C ASN A 101 16.25 2.65 -22.29
N HIS A 102 15.66 3.76 -21.85
CA HIS A 102 16.36 4.85 -21.16
C HIS A 102 15.70 5.18 -19.83
N ILE A 103 15.14 4.18 -19.14
CA ILE A 103 14.53 4.39 -17.82
C ILE A 103 15.66 4.59 -16.80
N PRO A 104 15.83 5.81 -16.24
CA PRO A 104 16.91 6.09 -15.31
C PRO A 104 16.79 5.21 -14.07
N GLY A 105 17.82 4.41 -13.79
CA GLY A 105 17.86 3.49 -12.64
C GLY A 105 17.51 2.03 -12.94
N PHE A 106 17.01 1.69 -14.13
CA PHE A 106 16.81 0.30 -14.56
C PHE A 106 18.04 -0.26 -15.29
N ASP A 107 18.74 0.57 -16.07
CA ASP A 107 19.99 0.24 -16.77
C ASP A 107 21.26 0.49 -15.93
N ALA A 108 21.10 0.96 -14.69
CA ALA A 108 22.21 1.08 -13.78
C ALA A 108 22.67 -0.33 -13.39
N ALA A 109 23.93 -0.66 -13.66
CA ALA A 109 24.54 -1.91 -13.25
C ALA A 109 24.13 -2.23 -11.80
N THR A 110 23.60 -3.44 -11.59
CA THR A 110 23.25 -3.97 -10.26
C THR A 110 24.38 -3.61 -9.30
N VAL A 111 24.09 -2.74 -8.33
CA VAL A 111 25.08 -2.37 -7.31
C VAL A 111 25.52 -3.68 -6.64
N PRO A 112 26.80 -4.07 -6.70
CA PRO A 112 27.24 -5.27 -6.02
C PRO A 112 27.02 -5.07 -4.52
N ASP A 113 26.29 -6.01 -3.93
CA ASP A 113 26.10 -6.11 -2.49
C ASP A 113 27.47 -6.15 -1.78
N LYS A 114 27.61 -5.42 -0.67
CA LYS A 114 28.82 -5.37 0.15
C LYS A 114 28.63 -6.14 1.44
#